data_AF-A0A8U0IG87-F1
#
_entry.id   AF-A0A8U0IG87-F1
#
_cell.length_a   1.000
_cell.length_b   1.000
_cell.length_c   1.000
_cell.angle_alpha   90.00
_cell.angle_beta   90.00
_cell.angle_gamma   90.00
#
_symmetry.space_group_name_H-M   'P 1'
#
loop_
_entity.id
_entity.type
_entity.pdbx_description
1 polymer ?
#
loop_
_entity_poly.entity_id
_entity_poly.type
_entity_poly.pdbx_seq_one_letter_code
_entity_poly.pdbx_strand_id
1 'polypeptide(L)'
;MGDGDVHGRSDRNPHFRVRMTNREFRYLGDCLGVLSTGVFLDRTAEYQYEQAKNSSHDKFDVANSEEYNDFYGLRTRSHPQIHDLKRWYGTGEKRFPSDLTLTPTIAKMWYVCDGWLAEEKNHRPRAMIKATNEADRPRYLKRLFTKQGLDPHFTRTELQFTTDETKRFLEWVGSPPPGFAYKWP
;
A
#
# COMPACT_ATOMS: atom_id res chain seq x y z
N MET A 1 2.69 -2.20 5.20
CA MET A 1 1.25 -2.52 5.29
C MET A 1 0.69 -2.76 3.91
N GLY A 2 0.83 -1.81 2.98
CA GLY A 2 0.54 -2.06 1.55
C GLY A 2 1.71 -2.59 0.72
N ASP A 3 1.96 -2.01 -0.45
CA ASP A 3 2.76 -2.58 -1.55
C ASP A 3 4.25 -2.85 -1.26
N GLY A 4 4.79 -2.32 -0.16
CA GLY A 4 6.19 -2.51 0.19
C GLY A 4 6.50 -3.91 0.72
N ASP A 5 7.59 -4.53 0.27
CA ASP A 5 8.09 -5.83 0.70
C ASP A 5 9.54 -5.78 1.20
N VAL A 6 9.92 -6.77 2.02
CA VAL A 6 11.32 -6.97 2.44
C VAL A 6 11.90 -8.13 1.64
N HIS A 7 12.90 -7.82 0.83
CA HIS A 7 13.59 -8.80 -0.01
C HIS A 7 14.90 -9.26 0.64
N GLY A 8 15.35 -10.48 0.30
CA GLY A 8 16.58 -11.04 0.88
C GLY A 8 16.42 -11.36 2.37
N ARG A 9 15.26 -11.89 2.78
CA ARG A 9 14.94 -12.16 4.20
C ARG A 9 15.90 -13.15 4.85
N SER A 10 16.54 -14.04 4.08
CA SER A 10 17.60 -14.94 4.53
C SER A 10 18.99 -14.30 4.55
N ASP A 11 19.15 -13.14 3.92
CA ASP A 11 20.46 -12.56 3.64
C ASP A 11 20.98 -11.80 4.86
N ARG A 12 22.30 -11.64 4.92
CA ARG A 12 22.98 -10.88 5.98
C ARG A 12 22.41 -9.45 6.08
N ASN A 13 22.10 -8.82 4.95
CA ASN A 13 21.58 -7.46 4.88
C ASN A 13 20.39 -7.38 3.91
N PRO A 14 19.14 -7.49 4.39
CA PRO A 14 17.95 -7.36 3.55
C PRO A 14 17.78 -5.92 3.06
N HIS A 15 16.91 -5.75 2.08
CA HIS A 15 16.48 -4.43 1.61
C HIS A 15 14.96 -4.34 1.54
N PHE A 16 14.44 -3.15 1.81
CA PHE A 16 13.06 -2.78 1.54
C PHE A 16 12.89 -2.41 0.07
N ARG A 17 11.79 -2.85 -0.54
CA ARG A 17 11.37 -2.51 -1.89
C ARG A 17 9.91 -2.09 -1.88
N VAL A 18 9.56 -1.15 -2.76
CA VAL A 18 8.17 -0.85 -3.13
C VAL A 18 8.09 -0.69 -4.65
N ARG A 19 6.97 -1.07 -5.24
CA ARG A 19 6.72 -0.91 -6.68
C ARG A 19 5.32 -0.41 -6.94
N MET A 20 5.15 0.47 -7.92
CA MET A 20 3.85 1.04 -8.30
C MET A 20 3.87 1.70 -9.68
N THR A 21 2.68 1.98 -10.18
CA THR A 21 2.46 2.69 -11.45
C THR A 21 2.62 4.20 -11.33
N ASN A 22 2.49 4.76 -10.12
CA ASN A 22 2.60 6.20 -9.90
C ASN A 22 4.05 6.67 -9.79
N ARG A 23 4.58 7.24 -10.87
CA ARG A 23 5.97 7.72 -10.94
C ARG A 23 6.28 8.87 -9.96
N GLU A 24 5.30 9.72 -9.65
CA GLU A 24 5.46 10.86 -8.72
C GLU A 24 5.75 10.39 -7.29
N PHE A 25 5.45 9.13 -6.98
CA PHE A 25 5.85 8.51 -5.72
C PHE A 25 7.36 8.33 -5.55
N ARG A 26 8.17 8.76 -6.53
CA ARG A 26 9.58 9.09 -6.32
C ARG A 26 9.83 9.90 -5.05
N TYR A 27 8.85 10.71 -4.62
CA TYR A 27 8.80 11.34 -3.30
C TYR A 27 9.32 10.45 -2.16
N LEU A 28 8.97 9.15 -2.13
CA LEU A 28 9.44 8.25 -1.07
C LEU A 28 10.97 8.10 -1.08
N GLY A 29 11.59 8.14 -2.26
CA GLY A 29 13.05 8.13 -2.39
C GLY A 29 13.71 9.35 -1.77
N ASP A 30 13.09 10.51 -1.87
CA ASP A 30 13.58 11.73 -1.23
C ASP A 30 13.43 11.63 0.30
N CYS A 31 12.33 11.06 0.79
CA CYS A 31 12.15 10.78 2.23
C CYS A 31 13.18 9.78 2.78
N LEU A 32 13.56 8.76 2.00
CA LEU A 32 14.55 7.76 2.39
C LEU A 32 16.00 8.27 2.24
N GLY A 33 16.20 9.36 1.50
CA GLY A 33 17.49 10.02 1.30
C GLY A 33 18.59 9.03 0.89
N VAL A 34 19.68 9.02 1.65
CA VAL A 34 20.85 8.15 1.40
C VAL A 34 20.56 6.65 1.54
N LEU A 35 19.39 6.24 2.01
CA LEU A 35 19.01 4.82 1.97
C LEU A 35 18.43 4.43 0.61
N SER A 36 17.86 5.35 -0.15
CA SER A 36 17.30 5.06 -1.47
C SER A 36 18.39 4.75 -2.50
N THR A 37 18.13 3.79 -3.39
CA THR A 37 18.95 3.57 -4.60
C THR A 37 18.42 4.33 -5.82
N GLY A 38 17.45 5.21 -5.62
CA GLY A 38 16.71 5.88 -6.69
C GLY A 38 15.55 5.04 -7.24
N VAL A 39 14.70 5.72 -8.01
CA VAL A 39 13.59 5.09 -8.74
C VAL A 39 14.13 4.54 -10.06
N PHE A 40 13.68 3.34 -10.41
CA PHE A 40 13.98 2.69 -11.68
C PHE A 40 12.70 2.20 -12.34
N LEU A 41 12.71 2.09 -13.66
CA LEU A 41 11.65 1.39 -14.40
C LEU A 41 11.84 -0.12 -14.20
N ASP A 42 10.90 -0.79 -13.54
CA ASP A 42 10.93 -2.24 -13.32
C ASP A 42 10.41 -2.97 -14.56
N ARG A 43 9.26 -2.53 -15.09
CA ARG A 43 8.60 -3.11 -16.27
C ARG A 43 7.88 -2.02 -17.06
N THR A 44 7.91 -2.11 -18.39
CA THR A 44 7.07 -1.24 -19.24
C THR A 44 5.62 -1.74 -19.27
N ALA A 45 4.70 -0.85 -19.62
CA ALA A 45 3.31 -1.22 -19.95
C ALA A 45 3.26 -2.32 -21.02
N GLU A 46 4.01 -2.15 -22.10
CA GLU A 46 4.11 -3.09 -23.23
C GLU A 46 4.60 -4.48 -22.79
N TYR A 47 5.68 -4.54 -22.01
CA TYR A 47 6.20 -5.81 -21.51
C TYR A 47 5.16 -6.53 -20.64
N GLN A 48 4.43 -5.80 -19.79
CA GLN A 48 3.40 -6.39 -18.94
C GLN A 48 2.21 -6.91 -19.75
N TYR A 49 1.78 -6.17 -20.77
CA TYR A 49 0.73 -6.60 -21.69
C TYR A 49 1.14 -7.90 -22.42
N GLU A 50 2.34 -7.95 -22.99
CA GLU A 50 2.83 -9.14 -23.69
C GLU A 50 2.96 -10.35 -22.74
N GLN A 51 3.42 -10.15 -21.51
CA GLN A 51 3.45 -11.22 -20.51
C GLN A 51 2.06 -11.72 -20.14
N ALA A 52 1.09 -10.81 -19.96
CA ALA A 52 -0.29 -11.18 -19.63
C ALA A 52 -0.93 -11.96 -20.78
N LYS A 53 -0.77 -11.51 -22.02
CA LYS A 53 -1.27 -12.17 -23.23
C LYS A 53 -0.71 -13.58 -23.40
N ASN A 54 0.57 -13.77 -23.07
CA ASN A 54 1.24 -15.07 -23.15
C ASN A 54 1.00 -15.95 -21.91
N SER A 55 0.42 -15.41 -20.84
CA SER A 55 0.07 -16.18 -19.65
C SER A 55 -1.27 -16.90 -19.88
N SER A 56 -1.27 -18.22 -19.82
CA SER A 56 -2.49 -19.04 -19.89
C SER A 56 -3.26 -18.93 -18.57
N HIS A 57 -3.99 -17.83 -18.38
CA HIS A 57 -4.91 -17.67 -17.26
C HIS A 57 -6.35 -17.69 -17.76
N ASP A 58 -7.03 -18.82 -17.56
CA ASP A 58 -8.43 -19.08 -17.94
C ASP A 58 -9.48 -18.10 -17.37
N LYS A 59 -9.06 -17.11 -16.58
CA LYS A 59 -9.92 -16.19 -15.82
C LYS A 59 -9.80 -14.72 -16.22
N PHE A 60 -8.89 -14.37 -17.12
CA PHE A 60 -8.66 -12.98 -17.50
C PHE A 60 -8.55 -12.85 -19.02
N ASP A 61 -9.42 -12.03 -19.59
CA ASP A 61 -9.34 -11.67 -21.00
C ASP A 61 -8.42 -10.44 -21.14
N VAL A 62 -7.30 -10.62 -21.83
CA VAL A 62 -6.31 -9.54 -22.04
C VAL A 62 -6.77 -8.73 -23.25
N ALA A 63 -7.73 -7.84 -23.01
CA ALA A 63 -8.46 -7.19 -24.11
C ALA A 63 -7.83 -5.87 -24.60
N ASN A 64 -7.18 -5.09 -23.72
CA ASN A 64 -6.72 -3.74 -24.04
C ASN A 64 -5.32 -3.43 -23.50
N SER A 65 -4.37 -3.12 -24.39
CA SER A 65 -3.01 -2.72 -24.02
C SER A 65 -2.94 -1.35 -23.34
N GLU A 66 -3.93 -0.46 -23.56
CA GLU A 66 -3.96 0.89 -22.98
C GLU A 66 -4.23 0.91 -21.47
N GLU A 67 -4.75 -0.18 -20.91
CA GLU A 67 -4.97 -0.31 -19.46
C GLU A 67 -3.68 -0.64 -18.69
N TYR A 68 -2.62 -1.02 -19.40
CA TYR A 68 -1.32 -1.31 -18.81
C TYR A 68 -0.53 -0.01 -18.62
N ASN A 69 0.13 0.07 -17.47
CA ASN A 69 0.93 1.22 -17.08
C ASN A 69 2.36 0.78 -16.77
N ASP A 70 3.33 1.65 -17.02
CA ASP A 70 4.70 1.43 -16.58
C ASP A 70 4.75 1.17 -15.07
N PHE A 71 5.55 0.20 -14.67
CA PHE A 71 5.73 -0.19 -13.29
C PHE A 71 7.11 0.27 -12.81
N TYR A 72 7.12 1.16 -11.83
CA TYR A 72 8.32 1.75 -11.28
C TYR A 72 8.66 1.09 -9.95
N GLY A 73 9.95 0.86 -9.73
CA GLY A 73 10.48 0.31 -8.50
C GLY A 73 11.31 1.33 -7.73
N LEU A 74 11.27 1.22 -6.41
CA LEU A 74 12.21 1.84 -5.50
C LEU A 74 12.69 0.79 -4.52
N ARG A 75 13.99 0.79 -4.23
CA ARG A 75 14.55 -0.02 -3.15
C ARG A 75 15.53 0.77 -2.31
N THR A 76 15.69 0.29 -1.10
CA THR A 76 16.74 0.75 -0.19
C THR A 76 18.05 0.01 -0.48
N ARG A 77 19.17 0.61 -0.09
CA ARG A 77 20.42 -0.11 0.12
C ARG A 77 20.19 -1.20 1.17
N SER A 78 20.88 -2.32 1.02
CA SER A 78 20.89 -3.37 2.02
C SER A 78 21.40 -2.83 3.36
N HIS A 79 20.61 -2.95 4.42
CA HIS A 79 20.95 -2.38 5.72
C HIS A 79 20.46 -3.25 6.90
N PRO A 80 21.26 -3.44 7.97
CA PRO A 80 20.87 -4.26 9.10
C PRO A 80 19.56 -3.83 9.79
N GLN A 81 19.25 -2.53 9.85
CA GLN A 81 18.00 -2.05 10.46
C GLN A 81 16.74 -2.55 9.72
N ILE A 82 16.85 -2.98 8.46
CA ILE A 82 15.72 -3.59 7.74
C ILE A 82 15.35 -4.95 8.36
N HIS A 83 16.23 -5.58 9.16
CA HIS A 83 15.87 -6.77 9.94
C HIS A 83 14.72 -6.52 10.92
N ASP A 84 14.52 -5.29 11.39
CA ASP A 84 13.39 -4.96 12.28
C ASP A 84 12.03 -5.17 11.61
N LEU A 85 12.00 -5.16 10.27
CA LEU A 85 10.82 -5.47 9.48
C LEU A 85 10.59 -6.98 9.30
N LYS A 86 11.57 -7.84 9.63
CA LYS A 86 11.41 -9.31 9.54
C LYS A 86 10.34 -9.84 10.48
N ARG A 87 10.08 -9.17 11.60
CA ARG A 87 9.00 -9.56 12.53
C ARG A 87 7.62 -9.60 11.87
N TRP A 88 7.45 -8.85 10.78
CA TRP A 88 6.23 -8.88 9.96
C TRP A 88 6.08 -10.18 9.16
N TYR A 89 7.12 -10.99 9.06
CA TYR A 89 7.15 -12.22 8.26
C TYR A 89 7.40 -13.47 9.12
N GLY A 90 7.26 -13.36 10.45
CA GLY A 90 7.57 -14.44 11.39
C GLY A 90 6.74 -15.70 11.19
N THR A 91 5.55 -15.58 10.58
CA THR A 91 4.66 -16.71 10.26
C THR A 91 4.88 -17.26 8.85
N GLY A 92 5.90 -16.79 8.13
CA GLY A 92 6.14 -17.09 6.70
C GLY A 92 5.43 -16.11 5.76
N GLU A 93 4.29 -15.57 6.18
CA GLU A 93 3.51 -14.56 5.46
C GLU A 93 3.61 -13.18 6.12
N LYS A 94 3.27 -12.13 5.35
CA LYS A 94 3.30 -10.76 5.84
C LYS A 94 2.10 -10.49 6.75
N ARG A 95 2.36 -10.41 8.06
CA ARG A 95 1.39 -10.11 9.12
C ARG A 95 1.77 -8.87 9.91
N PHE A 96 0.77 -8.11 10.34
CA PHE A 96 0.99 -6.92 11.16
C PHE A 96 1.32 -7.34 12.60
N PRO A 97 2.41 -6.80 13.19
CA PRO A 97 2.80 -7.09 14.58
C PRO A 97 1.66 -6.78 15.56
N SER A 98 1.45 -7.62 16.58
CA SER A 98 0.35 -7.47 17.54
C SER A 98 0.43 -6.19 18.38
N ASP A 99 1.65 -5.65 18.54
CA ASP A 99 2.02 -4.44 19.26
C ASP A 99 2.07 -3.19 18.37
N LEU A 100 1.68 -3.29 17.09
CA LEU A 100 1.68 -2.15 16.17
C LEU A 100 0.83 -0.99 16.72
N THR A 101 1.45 0.17 16.85
CA THR A 101 0.75 1.43 17.08
C THR A 101 0.63 2.18 15.76
N LEU A 102 -0.60 2.47 15.37
CA LEU A 102 -0.87 3.20 14.13
C LEU A 102 -0.59 4.69 14.35
N THR A 103 0.35 5.24 13.58
CA THR A 103 0.63 6.68 13.52
C THR A 103 0.01 7.28 12.25
N PRO A 104 -0.18 8.62 12.17
CA PRO A 104 -0.64 9.28 10.94
C PRO A 104 0.17 8.88 9.71
N THR A 105 1.49 8.79 9.84
CA THR A 105 2.39 8.40 8.74
C THR A 105 2.17 6.95 8.31
N ILE A 106 2.05 6.01 9.26
CA ILE A 106 1.82 4.59 8.92
C ILE A 106 0.45 4.43 8.23
N ALA A 107 -0.59 5.08 8.75
CA ALA A 107 -1.92 5.05 8.18
C ALA A 107 -1.98 5.71 6.79
N LYS A 108 -1.31 6.86 6.61
CA LYS A 108 -1.17 7.53 5.31
C LYS A 108 -0.59 6.59 4.28
N MET A 109 0.57 5.99 4.57
CA MET A 109 1.26 5.14 3.62
C MET A 109 0.48 3.86 3.33
N TRP A 110 -0.31 3.37 4.29
CA TRP A 110 -1.22 2.27 4.04
C TRP A 110 -2.36 2.66 3.10
N TYR A 111 -3.02 3.80 3.32
CA TYR A 111 -4.07 4.32 2.44
C TYR A 111 -3.56 4.65 1.04
N VAL A 112 -2.34 5.21 0.93
CA VAL A 112 -1.69 5.51 -0.35
C VAL A 112 -1.49 4.25 -1.18
N CYS A 113 -1.08 3.13 -0.58
CA CYS A 113 -0.90 1.86 -1.28
C CYS A 113 -2.23 1.13 -1.52
N ASP A 114 -2.94 0.79 -0.43
CA ASP A 114 -4.03 -0.18 -0.46
C ASP A 114 -5.42 0.47 -0.38
N GLY A 115 -5.47 1.79 -0.25
CA GLY A 115 -6.70 2.53 -0.07
C GLY A 115 -7.19 3.23 -1.32
N TRP A 116 -8.46 3.60 -1.31
CA TRP A 116 -9.10 4.39 -2.35
C TRP A 116 -10.25 5.21 -1.78
N LEU A 117 -10.64 6.23 -2.53
CA LEU A 117 -11.84 7.01 -2.26
C LEU A 117 -12.99 6.40 -3.07
N ALA A 118 -13.96 5.79 -2.40
CA ALA A 118 -15.16 5.29 -3.04
C ALA A 118 -16.11 6.46 -3.31
N GLU A 119 -16.21 6.83 -4.58
CA GLU A 119 -17.13 7.85 -5.08
C GLU A 119 -18.33 7.19 -5.73
N GLU A 120 -19.52 7.52 -5.23
CA GLU A 120 -20.79 7.06 -5.78
C GLU A 120 -21.63 8.27 -6.18
N LYS A 121 -22.33 8.17 -7.31
CA LYS A 121 -23.19 9.25 -7.80
C LYS A 121 -24.22 9.61 -6.72
N ASN A 122 -24.29 10.90 -6.35
CA ASN A 122 -25.18 11.44 -5.31
C ASN A 122 -24.86 11.04 -3.86
N HIS A 123 -23.69 10.46 -3.58
CA HIS A 123 -23.26 10.14 -2.22
C HIS A 123 -21.96 10.86 -1.87
N ARG A 124 -21.76 11.14 -0.57
CA ARG A 124 -20.49 11.66 -0.08
C ARG A 124 -19.41 10.56 -0.17
N PRO A 125 -18.18 10.88 -0.57
CA PRO A 125 -17.13 9.90 -0.74
C PRO A 125 -16.77 9.20 0.57
N ARG A 126 -16.30 7.95 0.46
CA ARG A 126 -15.86 7.14 1.60
C ARG A 126 -14.44 6.63 1.38
N ALA A 127 -13.55 6.86 2.34
CA ALA A 127 -12.24 6.21 2.31
C ALA A 127 -12.41 4.71 2.60
N MET A 128 -11.67 3.90 1.85
CA MET A 128 -11.58 2.46 2.04
C MET A 128 -10.12 2.02 2.04
N ILE A 129 -9.78 0.95 2.76
CA ILE A 129 -8.44 0.35 2.78
C ILE A 129 -8.55 -1.17 2.67
N LYS A 130 -7.86 -1.77 1.69
CA LYS A 130 -7.74 -3.22 1.57
C LYS A 130 -6.83 -3.78 2.66
N ALA A 131 -7.22 -4.90 3.25
CA ALA A 131 -6.52 -5.56 4.35
C ALA A 131 -6.62 -7.09 4.26
N THR A 132 -6.55 -7.66 3.04
CA THR A 132 -6.75 -9.11 2.80
C THR A 132 -5.88 -10.00 3.67
N ASN A 133 -4.60 -9.65 3.86
CA ASN A 133 -3.66 -10.43 4.68
C ASN A 133 -4.04 -10.49 6.18
N GLU A 134 -4.97 -9.64 6.62
CA GLU A 134 -5.47 -9.54 7.99
C GLU A 134 -6.98 -9.80 8.08
N ALA A 135 -7.57 -10.44 7.06
CA ALA A 135 -9.02 -10.71 6.99
C ALA A 135 -9.54 -11.58 8.13
N ASP A 136 -8.68 -12.43 8.70
CA ASP A 136 -8.91 -13.27 9.88
C ASP A 136 -8.82 -12.50 11.21
N ARG A 137 -8.38 -11.23 11.20
CA ARG A 137 -8.14 -10.40 12.39
C ARG A 137 -8.94 -9.08 12.41
N PRO A 138 -10.25 -9.07 12.12
CA PRO A 138 -11.03 -7.84 12.00
C PRO A 138 -11.04 -7.00 13.29
N ARG A 139 -11.15 -7.64 14.46
CA ARG A 139 -11.13 -6.95 15.77
C ARG A 139 -9.79 -6.25 16.04
N TYR A 140 -8.69 -6.81 15.54
CA TYR A 140 -7.38 -6.17 15.66
C TYR A 140 -7.28 -4.96 14.75
N LEU A 141 -7.72 -5.06 13.50
CA LEU A 141 -7.74 -3.95 12.56
C LEU A 141 -8.60 -2.79 13.07
N LYS A 142 -9.83 -3.07 13.53
CA LYS A 142 -10.69 -2.05 14.16
C LYS A 142 -9.99 -1.35 15.32
N ARG A 143 -9.33 -2.11 16.20
CA ARG A 143 -8.63 -1.57 17.37
C ARG A 143 -7.48 -0.63 17.02
N LEU A 144 -6.81 -0.80 15.87
CA LEU A 144 -5.76 0.12 15.43
C LEU A 144 -6.31 1.54 15.23
N PHE A 145 -7.54 1.65 14.72
CA PHE A 145 -8.19 2.93 14.44
C PHE A 145 -8.97 3.48 15.63
N THR A 146 -9.61 2.64 16.45
CA THR A 146 -10.38 3.13 17.61
C THR A 146 -9.48 3.83 18.63
N LYS A 147 -8.23 3.40 18.76
CA LYS A 147 -7.20 4.11 19.55
C LYS A 147 -6.90 5.53 19.04
N GLN A 148 -7.21 5.82 17.78
CA GLN A 148 -7.07 7.14 17.13
C GLN A 148 -8.40 7.90 17.06
N GLY A 149 -9.46 7.38 17.69
CA GLY A 149 -10.80 7.97 17.68
C GLY A 149 -11.62 7.70 16.41
N LEU A 150 -11.23 6.73 15.58
CA LEU A 150 -11.95 6.32 14.36
C LEU A 150 -12.49 4.90 14.53
N ASP A 151 -13.69 4.59 14.03
CA ASP A 151 -14.30 3.25 14.12
C ASP A 151 -14.75 2.73 12.73
N PRO A 152 -13.82 2.50 11.79
CA PRO A 152 -14.17 1.96 10.48
C PRO A 152 -14.85 0.60 10.60
N HIS A 153 -15.85 0.39 9.75
CA HIS A 153 -16.48 -0.92 9.59
C HIS A 153 -15.53 -1.86 8.84
N PHE A 154 -15.53 -3.16 9.17
CA PHE A 154 -14.72 -4.14 8.45
C PHE A 154 -15.61 -5.09 7.65
N THR A 155 -15.44 -5.10 6.33
CA THR A 155 -16.21 -5.93 5.40
C THR A 155 -15.32 -6.91 4.67
N ARG A 156 -15.40 -8.21 5.02
CA ARG A 156 -14.65 -9.34 4.43
C ARG A 156 -13.12 -9.19 4.41
N THR A 157 -12.61 -8.21 3.65
CA THR A 157 -11.20 -7.92 3.42
C THR A 157 -10.85 -6.43 3.55
N GLU A 158 -11.77 -5.55 3.94
CA GLU A 158 -11.62 -4.09 3.80
C GLU A 158 -12.08 -3.33 5.03
N LEU A 159 -11.40 -2.23 5.33
CA LEU A 159 -11.85 -1.21 6.27
C LEU A 159 -12.60 -0.14 5.49
N GLN A 160 -13.81 0.18 5.93
CA GLN A 160 -14.68 1.21 5.36
C GLN A 160 -14.92 2.30 6.40
N PHE A 161 -14.54 3.52 6.07
CA PHE A 161 -14.86 4.68 6.90
C PHE A 161 -16.23 5.21 6.50
N THR A 162 -17.02 5.66 7.48
CA THR A 162 -18.19 6.48 7.18
C THR A 162 -17.77 7.79 6.50
N THR A 163 -18.72 8.53 5.94
CA THR A 163 -18.43 9.82 5.27
C THR A 163 -17.81 10.83 6.24
N ASP A 164 -18.28 10.86 7.49
CA ASP A 164 -17.77 11.79 8.49
C ASP A 164 -16.40 11.33 9.03
N GLU A 165 -16.20 10.03 9.18
CA GLU A 165 -14.88 9.48 9.52
C GLU A 165 -13.87 9.60 8.39
N THR A 166 -14.29 9.60 7.14
CA THR A 166 -13.41 9.83 5.98
C THR A 166 -12.78 11.21 6.10
N LYS A 167 -13.57 12.25 6.39
CA LYS A 167 -13.05 13.59 6.63
C LYS A 167 -12.04 13.61 7.78
N ARG A 168 -12.42 13.04 8.94
CA ARG A 168 -11.55 12.99 10.12
C ARG A 168 -10.27 12.19 9.88
N PHE A 169 -10.36 11.09 9.13
CA PHE A 169 -9.23 10.24 8.76
C PHE A 169 -8.26 11.00 7.85
N LEU A 170 -8.76 11.65 6.79
CA LEU A 170 -7.95 12.40 5.84
C LEU A 170 -7.32 13.64 6.48
N GLU A 171 -8.04 14.33 7.38
CA GLU A 171 -7.49 15.40 8.23
C GLU A 171 -6.37 14.88 9.13
N TRP A 172 -6.57 13.72 9.77
CA TRP A 172 -5.60 13.12 10.68
C TRP A 172 -4.32 12.66 9.98
N VAL A 173 -4.44 12.01 8.81
CA VAL A 173 -3.25 11.63 8.03
C VAL A 173 -2.61 12.85 7.35
N GLY A 174 -3.37 13.91 7.08
CA GLY A 174 -2.91 15.15 6.48
C GLY A 174 -2.79 15.08 4.96
N SER A 175 -1.97 15.96 4.37
CA SER A 175 -1.91 16.16 2.91
C SER A 175 -1.45 14.91 2.13
N PRO A 176 -1.98 14.71 0.91
CA PRO A 176 -1.57 13.63 0.01
C PRO A 176 -0.09 13.76 -0.37
N PRO A 177 0.65 12.64 -0.51
CA PRO A 177 1.92 12.66 -1.22
C PRO A 177 1.74 13.04 -2.70
N PRO A 178 2.82 13.51 -3.37
CA PRO A 178 2.80 13.76 -4.81
C PRO A 178 2.24 12.59 -5.61
N GLY A 179 1.36 12.89 -6.57
CA GLY A 179 0.68 11.90 -7.40
C GLY A 179 -0.57 11.26 -6.79
N PHE A 180 -0.90 11.49 -5.51
CA PHE A 180 -2.05 10.85 -4.84
C PHE A 180 -3.20 11.80 -4.50
N ALA A 181 -3.19 13.02 -5.03
CA ALA A 181 -4.21 14.02 -4.76
C ALA A 181 -5.64 13.51 -5.05
N TYR A 182 -5.82 12.69 -6.09
CA TYR A 182 -7.09 12.08 -6.45
C TYR A 182 -7.68 11.13 -5.39
N LYS A 183 -6.91 10.69 -4.39
CA LYS A 183 -7.41 9.89 -3.26
C LYS A 183 -7.93 10.76 -2.11
N TRP A 184 -7.82 12.09 -2.22
CA TRP A 184 -8.34 13.07 -1.27
C TRP A 184 -9.46 13.88 -1.97
N PRO A 185 -10.57 14.20 -1.27
CA PRO A 185 -11.67 14.99 -1.80
C PRO A 185 -11.33 16.48 -1.92
#